data_AF-A0A920F299-F1
#
_entry.id   AF-A0A920F299-F1
#
_cell.length_a   1.000
_cell.length_b   1.000
_cell.length_c   1.000
_cell.angle_alpha   90.00
_cell.angle_beta   90.00
_cell.angle_gamma   90.00
#
_symmetry.space_group_name_H-M   'P 1'
#
loop_
_entity.id
_entity.type
_entity.pdbx_description
1 polymer ?
#
loop_
_entity_poly.entity_id
_entity_poly.type
_entity_poly.pdbx_seq_one_letter_code
_entity_poly.pdbx_strand_id
1 'polypeptide(L)'
;MLHVGQASAEPTLRKALAIGADKAIRIDTPAVDAFVVADQISKYLQANPYDLIIAGRESIDYNGSMVPGLVAAKVISLLSTLVFS
;
A
#
# COMPACT_ATOMS: atom_id res chain seq x y z
N MET A 1 -6.62 6.82 1.39
CA MET A 1 -6.22 5.64 2.20
C MET A 1 -6.29 4.40 1.34
N LEU A 2 -5.22 3.60 1.33
CA LEU A 2 -5.17 2.29 0.67
C LEU A 2 -4.90 1.22 1.75
N HIS A 3 -5.65 0.13 1.73
CA HIS A 3 -5.51 -0.95 2.70
C HIS A 3 -5.64 -2.32 2.02
N VAL A 4 -4.77 -3.26 2.37
CA VAL A 4 -4.86 -4.66 1.93
C VAL A 4 -5.31 -5.48 3.13
N GLY A 5 -6.48 -6.11 3.03
CA GLY A 5 -7.03 -6.86 4.15
C GLY A 5 -8.50 -7.21 3.97
N GLN A 6 -8.98 -8.06 4.86
CA GLN A 6 -10.36 -8.52 4.91
C GLN A 6 -11.31 -7.41 5.40
N ALA A 7 -12.62 -7.70 5.40
CA ALA A 7 -13.66 -6.76 5.81
C ALA A 7 -13.55 -6.23 7.25
N SER A 8 -12.73 -6.87 8.10
CA SER A 8 -12.41 -6.36 9.44
C SER A 8 -11.76 -4.97 9.44
N ALA A 9 -11.18 -4.54 8.31
CA ALA A 9 -10.58 -3.22 8.13
C ALA A 9 -11.57 -2.09 7.77
N GLU A 10 -12.84 -2.42 7.52
CA GLU A 10 -13.84 -1.41 7.16
C GLU A 10 -14.04 -0.29 8.19
N PRO A 11 -14.04 -0.54 9.51
CA PRO A 11 -14.10 0.54 10.50
C PRO A 11 -12.94 1.53 10.35
N THR A 12 -11.73 1.05 10.07
CA THR A 12 -10.55 1.88 9.86
C THR A 12 -10.66 2.72 8.60
N LEU A 13 -11.16 2.15 7.51
CA LEU A 13 -11.41 2.86 6.25
C LEU A 13 -12.46 3.96 6.42
N ARG A 14 -13.58 3.66 7.11
CA ARG A 14 -14.61 4.65 7.43
C ARG A 14 -14.08 5.79 8.29
N LYS A 15 -13.22 5.48 9.28
CA LYS A 15 -12.57 6.49 10.12
C LYS A 15 -11.67 7.41 9.30
N ALA A 16 -10.91 6.88 8.34
CA ALA A 16 -10.07 7.72 7.49
C ALA A 16 -10.89 8.67 6.60
N LEU A 17 -11.99 8.18 6.02
CA LEU A 17 -12.93 9.05 5.28
C LEU A 17 -13.49 10.16 6.18
N ALA A 18 -13.91 9.82 7.41
CA ALA A 18 -14.47 10.77 8.36
C ALA A 18 -13.48 11.86 8.82
N ILE A 19 -12.17 11.57 8.82
CA ILE A 19 -11.12 12.54 9.20
C ILE A 19 -10.69 13.40 8.00
N GLY A 20 -11.17 13.12 6.78
CA GLY A 20 -10.91 13.93 5.59
C GLY A 20 -10.08 13.24 4.51
N ALA A 21 -9.93 11.92 4.53
CA ALA A 21 -9.40 11.22 3.35
C ALA A 21 -10.41 11.28 2.20
N ASP A 22 -10.00 11.72 1.01
CA ASP A 22 -10.88 11.83 -0.15
C ASP A 22 -11.41 10.48 -0.64
N LYS A 23 -10.57 9.44 -0.56
CA LYS A 23 -10.88 8.08 -1.02
C LYS A 23 -10.31 7.04 -0.06
N ALA A 24 -11.06 5.96 0.12
CA ALA A 24 -10.63 4.78 0.88
C ALA A 24 -10.81 3.55 0.00
N ILE A 25 -9.70 2.86 -0.28
CA ILE A 25 -9.65 1.70 -1.16
C ILE A 25 -9.21 0.49 -0.34
N ARG A 26 -9.99 -0.59 -0.44
CA ARG A 26 -9.66 -1.89 0.16
C ARG A 26 -9.34 -2.89 -0.95
N ILE A 27 -8.16 -3.47 -0.90
CA ILE A 27 -7.79 -4.64 -1.70
C ILE A 27 -8.16 -5.86 -0.87
N ASP A 28 -9.11 -6.64 -1.36
CA ASP A 28 -9.64 -7.81 -0.66
C ASP A 28 -8.67 -8.99 -0.80
N THR A 29 -7.67 -9.03 0.08
CA THR A 29 -6.64 -10.07 0.11
C THR A 29 -6.20 -10.29 1.55
N PRO A 30 -6.06 -11.54 2.02
CA PRO A 30 -5.51 -11.82 3.34
C PRO A 30 -4.08 -11.27 3.45
N ALA A 31 -3.84 -10.43 4.46
CA ALA A 31 -2.53 -9.81 4.70
C ALA A 31 -1.60 -10.73 5.50
N VAL A 32 -1.35 -11.94 4.99
CA VAL A 32 -0.58 -12.99 5.69
C VAL A 32 0.93 -12.89 5.47
N ASP A 33 1.35 -12.23 4.40
CA ASP A 33 2.76 -12.08 4.02
C ASP A 33 3.03 -10.66 3.50
N ALA A 34 4.14 -10.07 3.94
CA ALA A 34 4.55 -8.73 3.57
C ALA A 34 4.86 -8.60 2.07
N PHE A 35 5.36 -9.67 1.42
CA PHE A 35 5.61 -9.64 -0.03
C PHE A 35 4.31 -9.62 -0.82
N VAL A 36 3.34 -10.45 -0.45
CA VAL A 36 2.00 -10.45 -1.09
C VAL A 36 1.34 -9.09 -0.93
N VAL A 37 1.34 -8.52 0.28
CA VAL A 37 0.76 -7.20 0.54
C VAL A 37 1.46 -6.12 -0.29
N ALA A 38 2.80 -6.11 -0.30
CA ALA A 38 3.56 -5.15 -1.09
C ALA A 38 3.27 -5.29 -2.59
N ASP A 39 3.13 -6.51 -3.11
CA ASP A 39 2.84 -6.77 -4.51
C ASP A 39 1.46 -6.23 -4.92
N GLN A 40 0.45 -6.45 -4.09
CA GLN A 40 -0.90 -5.91 -4.32
C GLN A 40 -0.92 -4.38 -4.30
N ILE A 41 -0.22 -3.77 -3.33
CA ILE A 41 -0.10 -2.31 -3.25
C ILE A 41 0.61 -1.77 -4.49
N SER A 42 1.76 -2.33 -4.86
CA SER A 42 2.53 -1.87 -6.03
C SER A 42 1.74 -1.99 -7.33
N LYS A 43 0.98 -3.08 -7.53
CA LYS A 43 0.09 -3.24 -8.70
C LYS A 43 -0.95 -2.14 -8.77
N TYR A 44 -1.58 -1.81 -7.65
CA TYR A 44 -2.57 -0.73 -7.61
C TYR A 44 -1.94 0.63 -7.92
N LEU A 45 -0.75 0.91 -7.36
CA LEU A 45 -0.02 2.17 -7.57
C LEU A 45 0.53 2.33 -9.00
N GLN A 46 0.83 1.22 -9.70
CA GLN A 46 1.21 1.27 -11.11
C GLN A 46 0.04 1.69 -12.02
N ALA A 47 -1.17 1.22 -11.70
CA ALA A 47 -2.38 1.62 -12.43
C ALA A 47 -2.89 3.01 -12.01
N ASN A 48 -2.52 3.48 -10.81
CA ASN A 48 -2.96 4.73 -10.22
C ASN A 48 -1.74 5.47 -9.64
N PRO A 49 -1.03 6.29 -10.45
CA PRO A 49 0.16 6.97 -9.98
C PRO A 49 -0.18 8.01 -8.91
N TYR A 50 0.73 8.15 -7.93
CA TYR A 50 0.64 9.15 -6.84
C TYR A 50 1.99 9.84 -6.69
N ASP A 51 1.97 11.15 -6.40
CA ASP A 51 3.19 11.94 -6.20
C ASP A 51 3.86 11.67 -4.84
N LEU A 52 3.05 11.31 -3.84
CA LEU A 52 3.49 11.05 -2.48
C LEU A 52 2.73 9.87 -1.87
N ILE A 53 3.49 8.92 -1.32
CA ILE A 53 2.96 7.77 -0.59
C ILE A 53 3.50 7.83 0.84
N ILE A 54 2.59 7.89 1.81
CA ILE A 54 2.91 7.86 3.24
C ILE A 54 2.42 6.52 3.80
N ALA A 55 3.33 5.77 4.42
CA ALA A 55 3.05 4.50 5.06
C ALA A 55 3.54 4.51 6.52
N GLY A 56 2.86 3.77 7.39
CA GLY A 56 3.32 3.58 8.77
C GLY A 56 4.65 2.82 8.80
N ARG A 57 5.54 3.19 9.73
CA ARG A 57 6.84 2.52 9.91
C ARG A 57 6.68 1.02 10.16
N GLU A 58 5.68 0.66 10.96
CA GLU A 58 5.47 -0.70 11.44
C GLU A 58 3.96 -0.99 11.51
N SER A 59 3.58 -2.25 11.23
CA SER A 59 2.25 -2.75 11.60
C SER A 59 2.37 -3.50 12.91
N ILE A 60 1.46 -3.21 13.84
CA ILE A 60 1.39 -3.87 15.15
C ILE A 60 1.06 -5.37 14.98
N ASP A 61 0.36 -5.73 13.92
CA ASP A 61 -0.13 -7.10 13.70
C ASP A 61 0.98 -8.07 13.26
N TYR A 62 2.02 -7.55 12.58
CA TYR A 62 3.08 -8.38 12.01
C TYR A 62 4.50 -7.90 12.35
N ASN A 63 4.65 -6.81 13.12
CA ASN A 63 5.91 -6.20 13.57
C ASN A 63 7.01 -6.18 12.49
N GLY A 64 6.58 -6.01 11.24
CA GLY A 64 7.43 -6.38 10.11
C GLY A 64 8.31 -5.23 9.65
N SER A 65 7.85 -3.98 9.71
CA SER A 65 8.46 -2.81 9.03
C SER A 65 8.89 -3.03 7.55
N MET A 66 8.53 -4.16 6.94
CA MET A 66 9.02 -4.58 5.62
C MET A 66 8.17 -4.03 4.48
N VAL A 67 6.84 -3.93 4.68
CA VAL A 67 5.89 -3.55 3.61
C VAL A 67 6.24 -2.20 2.97
N PRO A 68 6.52 -1.11 3.72
CA PRO A 68 6.86 0.17 3.10
C PRO A 68 8.12 0.10 2.23
N GLY A 69 9.17 -0.58 2.72
CA GLY A 69 10.43 -0.73 1.98
C GLY A 69 10.27 -1.58 0.72
N LEU A 70 9.51 -2.68 0.79
CA LEU A 70 9.20 -3.53 -0.36
C LEU A 70 8.37 -2.80 -1.41
N VAL A 71 7.38 -2.01 -0.99
CA VAL A 71 6.58 -1.18 -1.89
C VAL A 71 7.46 -0.14 -2.57
N ALA A 72 8.32 0.56 -1.81
CA ALA A 72 9.25 1.54 -2.37
C ALA A 72 10.17 0.91 -3.42
N ALA A 73 10.78 -0.24 -3.13
CA ALA A 73 11.64 -0.95 -4.08
C ALA A 73 10.88 -1.31 -5.37
N LYS A 74 9.65 -1.80 -5.27
CA LYS A 74 8.83 -2.22 -6.41
C LYS A 74 8.29 -1.05 -7.24
N VAL A 75 7.99 0.09 -6.62
CA VAL A 75 7.46 1.28 -7.32
C VAL A 75 8.61 2.09 -7.93
N ILE A 76 9.73 2.27 -7.22
CA ILE A 76 10.91 3.00 -7.70
C ILE A 76 11.64 2.24 -8.81
N SER A 77 11.64 0.90 -8.78
CA SER A 77 12.24 0.08 -9.84
C SER A 77 11.61 0.28 -11.23
N LEU A 78 10.46 0.94 -11.35
CA LEU A 78 9.89 1.30 -12.65
C LEU A 78 10.41 2.65 -13.20
N LEU A 79 11.03 3.50 -12.38
CA LEU A 79 11.63 4.75 -12.85
C LEU A 79 12.99 4.54 -13.53
N SER A 80 13.64 3.38 -13.33
CA SER A 80 14.96 3.08 -13.90
C SER A 80 14.94 2.41 -15.28
N THR A 81 13.77 2.16 -15.89
CA THR A 81 13.67 1.54 -17.23
C THR A 81 13.79 2.55 -18.39
N LEU A 82 14.01 3.85 -18.13
CA LEU A 82 14.01 4.91 -19.16
C LEU A 82 15.27 5.80 -19.13
N VAL A 83 16.47 5.21 -19.01
CA VAL A 83 17.73 5.87 -19.45
C VAL A 83 18.71 4.81 -19.96
N PHE A 84 18.38 4.14 -21.07
CA PHE A 84 19.34 3.47 -21.95
C PHE A 84 18.80 3.45 -23.39
N SER A 85 18.96 4.58 -24.07
CA SER A 85 19.21 4.71 -25.51
C SER A 85 19.49 6.16 -25.84
#